data_AF-A0A9P6WYQ8-F1
#
_entry.id   AF-A0A9P6WYQ8-F1
#
_cell.length_a   1.000
_cell.length_b   1.000
_cell.length_c   1.000
_cell.angle_alpha   90.00
_cell.angle_beta   90.00
_cell.angle_gamma   90.00
#
_symmetry.space_group_name_H-M   'P 1'
#
loop_
_entity.id
_entity.type
_entity.pdbx_description
1 polymer ?
#
loop_
_entity_poly.entity_id
_entity_poly.type
_entity_poly.pdbx_seq_one_letter_code
_entity_poly.pdbx_strand_id
1 'polypeptide(L)'
;MHLTASEVCLNDEQARTLFSDEPAQVPTSHEQIQQEPLNDIQDCFQIFKNEVKRVLQVNQTLKIEEHVQELLSLNSIFLLQPLQYSQLMRSVFTDSLLAKIHDEFQKKIEFPDMKFTSAEFMSIVETIMNLDSGITSVLSTMAGLLQIASKMPYEKQSVIAGLATLIQKLPKNSINDVTTISETELWNTYFDFLLSCVVANSEKLVLLRWLDKGISSSLPLRPDAVVSIVDRLKFNGTLGHSEVKIAEPTCNKSALCMDLARITCFSKEAMDLHLLESSISFQIHGFAITFFLARLDHDGLYVMYEIGHLEFPSSLAQLPVFTNLKNLNILLLVCHVFWKFCKKPDIPNIMQQRLRTSVKLTDLIDFVLPSIKIRDKN
;
A
#
# COMPACT_ATOMS: atom_id res chain seq x y z
N MET A 1 10.71 -24.56 42.64
CA MET A 1 9.36 -24.78 43.20
C MET A 1 8.38 -24.25 42.18
N HIS A 2 7.43 -25.08 41.76
CA HIS A 2 6.55 -24.92 40.59
C HIS A 2 6.01 -23.50 40.34
N LEU A 3 6.16 -23.02 39.11
CA LEU A 3 5.32 -21.96 38.53
C LEU A 3 4.65 -22.56 37.30
N THR A 4 3.35 -22.76 37.47
CA THR A 4 2.37 -23.24 36.49
C THR A 4 2.24 -22.28 35.32
N ALA A 5 2.31 -22.82 34.11
CA ALA A 5 1.90 -22.13 32.89
C ALA A 5 0.41 -21.80 32.98
N SER A 6 0.06 -20.51 32.90
CA SER A 6 -1.33 -20.10 32.69
C SER A 6 -1.63 -20.17 31.20
N GLU A 7 -2.39 -21.18 30.78
CA GLU A 7 -3.12 -21.16 29.52
C GLU A 7 -4.08 -19.98 29.55
N VAL A 8 -3.88 -19.00 28.67
CA VAL A 8 -4.84 -17.92 28.46
C VAL A 8 -5.74 -18.34 27.31
N CYS A 9 -6.94 -18.81 27.64
CA CYS A 9 -8.03 -18.93 26.68
C CYS A 9 -8.47 -17.53 26.22
N LEU A 10 -8.85 -17.41 24.94
CA LEU A 10 -9.62 -16.27 24.42
C LEU A 10 -10.75 -15.96 25.41
N ASN A 11 -10.85 -14.70 25.86
CA ASN A 11 -12.00 -14.33 26.68
C ASN A 11 -13.27 -14.39 25.81
N ASP A 12 -14.38 -14.83 26.40
CA ASP A 12 -15.66 -15.05 25.69
C ASP A 12 -16.17 -13.78 24.98
N GLU A 13 -15.69 -12.60 25.35
CA GLU A 13 -16.10 -11.31 24.79
C GLU A 13 -15.39 -11.00 23.47
N GLN A 14 -14.08 -11.27 23.36
CA GLN A 14 -13.30 -11.16 22.11
C GLN A 14 -13.71 -12.22 21.08
N ALA A 15 -14.02 -13.43 21.54
CA ALA A 15 -14.59 -14.47 20.68
C ALA A 15 -15.95 -14.01 20.11
N ARG A 16 -16.82 -13.40 20.94
CA ARG A 16 -18.15 -12.94 20.49
C ARG A 16 -18.10 -11.83 19.45
N THR A 17 -17.15 -10.90 19.48
CA THR A 17 -17.00 -9.87 18.42
C THR A 17 -16.44 -10.42 17.11
N LEU A 18 -15.67 -11.51 17.15
CA LEU A 18 -15.11 -12.17 15.95
C LEU A 18 -16.04 -13.23 15.33
N PHE A 19 -16.91 -13.81 16.16
CA PHE A 19 -17.87 -14.86 15.79
C PHE A 19 -19.33 -14.38 15.78
N SER A 20 -19.62 -13.09 15.95
CA SER A 20 -20.98 -12.57 15.75
C SER A 20 -21.34 -12.65 14.27
N ASP A 21 -22.25 -13.54 13.92
CA ASP A 21 -22.84 -13.62 12.59
C ASP A 21 -23.54 -12.29 12.23
N GLU A 22 -23.23 -11.74 11.06
CA GLU A 22 -24.07 -10.70 10.48
C GLU A 22 -25.42 -11.29 10.12
N PRO A 23 -26.55 -10.64 10.47
CA PRO A 23 -27.85 -11.10 10.01
C PRO A 23 -27.92 -10.98 8.49
N ALA A 24 -28.25 -12.09 7.81
CA ALA A 24 -28.49 -12.14 6.38
C ALA A 24 -29.56 -11.09 6.00
N GLN A 25 -29.19 -10.10 5.18
CA GLN A 25 -30.14 -9.16 4.61
C GLN A 25 -30.76 -9.75 3.34
N VAL A 26 -32.10 -9.79 3.32
CA VAL A 26 -32.92 -10.17 2.18
C VAL A 26 -32.86 -9.04 1.13
N PRO A 27 -32.68 -9.33 -0.18
CA PRO A 27 -32.57 -8.29 -1.19
C PRO A 27 -33.93 -7.60 -1.40
N THR A 28 -33.96 -6.27 -1.27
CA THR A 28 -35.07 -5.43 -1.71
C THR A 28 -34.80 -4.95 -3.13
N SER A 29 -35.81 -5.08 -3.99
CA SER A 29 -35.75 -4.89 -5.43
C SER A 29 -35.72 -3.41 -5.88
N HIS A 30 -35.19 -3.20 -7.09
CA HIS A 30 -35.11 -1.97 -7.93
C HIS A 30 -33.84 -1.14 -7.66
N GLU A 31 -32.92 -0.86 -8.60
CA GLU A 31 -33.02 -0.56 -10.04
C GLU A 31 -31.88 -1.18 -10.87
N GLN A 32 -32.15 -1.44 -12.16
CA GLN A 32 -31.24 -2.05 -13.12
C GLN A 32 -30.15 -1.08 -13.62
N ILE A 33 -28.90 -1.38 -13.30
CA ILE A 33 -27.74 -1.10 -14.16
C ILE A 33 -27.09 -2.45 -14.43
N GLN A 34 -26.94 -2.79 -15.72
CA GLN A 34 -26.42 -4.08 -16.17
C GLN A 34 -25.01 -4.34 -15.62
N GLN A 35 -24.91 -5.23 -14.64
CA GLN A 35 -23.70 -5.98 -14.27
C GLN A 35 -24.04 -7.47 -14.40
N GLU A 36 -23.39 -8.17 -15.35
CA GLU A 36 -23.33 -9.63 -15.34
C GLU A 36 -22.47 -10.11 -14.14
N PRO A 37 -22.73 -11.29 -13.57
CA PRO A 37 -22.66 -11.46 -12.12
C PRO A 37 -21.22 -11.71 -11.62
N LEU A 38 -20.73 -10.78 -10.80
CA LEU A 38 -19.61 -10.96 -9.89
C LEU A 38 -19.99 -11.79 -8.64
N ASN A 39 -20.96 -12.70 -8.77
CA ASN A 39 -21.48 -13.51 -7.66
C ASN A 39 -20.48 -14.56 -7.14
N ASP A 40 -19.32 -14.73 -7.78
CA ASP A 40 -18.31 -15.73 -7.37
C ASP A 40 -17.35 -15.21 -6.27
N ILE A 41 -16.96 -13.93 -6.32
CA ILE A 41 -15.87 -13.43 -5.45
C ILE A 41 -16.33 -13.29 -3.99
N GLN A 42 -17.53 -12.74 -3.75
CA GLN A 42 -18.04 -12.58 -2.38
C GLN A 42 -18.29 -13.95 -1.73
N ASP A 43 -18.85 -14.90 -2.47
CA ASP A 43 -19.10 -16.25 -2.01
C ASP A 43 -17.79 -16.98 -1.72
N CYS A 44 -16.82 -16.95 -2.64
CA CYS A 44 -15.48 -17.49 -2.42
C CYS A 44 -14.79 -16.85 -1.20
N PHE A 45 -14.91 -15.54 -1.04
CA PHE A 45 -14.31 -14.85 0.10
C PHE A 45 -14.95 -15.25 1.42
N GLN A 46 -16.28 -15.45 1.45
CA GLN A 46 -16.96 -15.95 2.63
C GLN A 46 -16.55 -17.39 2.96
N ILE A 47 -16.40 -18.25 1.95
CA ILE A 47 -15.87 -19.61 2.10
C ILE A 47 -14.45 -19.56 2.67
N PHE A 48 -13.58 -18.71 2.11
CA PHE A 48 -12.20 -18.52 2.57
C PHE A 48 -12.16 -18.08 4.03
N LYS A 49 -12.94 -17.05 4.43
CA LYS A 49 -13.04 -16.61 5.83
C LYS A 49 -13.49 -17.73 6.76
N ASN A 50 -14.47 -18.52 6.36
CA ASN A 50 -14.97 -19.64 7.15
C ASN A 50 -13.90 -20.74 7.31
N GLU A 51 -13.10 -20.99 6.27
CA GLU A 51 -11.97 -21.92 6.33
C GLU A 51 -10.88 -21.43 7.28
N VAL A 52 -10.52 -20.14 7.22
CA VAL A 52 -9.56 -19.53 8.16
C VAL A 52 -10.05 -19.66 9.60
N LYS A 53 -11.33 -19.38 9.87
CA LYS A 53 -11.92 -19.54 11.22
C LYS A 53 -11.81 -21.00 11.70
N ARG A 54 -12.04 -21.98 10.83
CA ARG A 54 -11.88 -23.40 11.18
C ARG A 54 -10.44 -23.75 11.50
N VAL A 55 -9.47 -23.26 10.71
CA VAL A 55 -8.04 -23.47 10.98
C VAL A 55 -7.64 -22.89 12.34
N LEU A 56 -8.13 -21.70 12.68
CA LEU A 56 -7.87 -21.08 13.99
C LEU A 56 -8.45 -21.89 15.16
N GLN A 57 -9.65 -22.48 14.99
CA GLN A 57 -10.24 -23.35 16.00
C GLN A 57 -9.39 -24.60 16.28
N VAL A 58 -8.65 -25.10 15.28
CA VAL A 58 -7.81 -26.30 15.41
C VAL A 58 -6.39 -25.96 15.90
N ASN A 59 -5.76 -24.92 15.34
CA ASN A 59 -4.33 -24.64 15.53
C ASN A 59 -4.03 -23.55 16.59
N GLN A 60 -5.06 -22.89 17.14
CA GLN A 60 -5.01 -21.79 18.13
C GLN A 60 -4.28 -20.50 17.69
N THR A 61 -3.25 -20.57 16.83
CA THR A 61 -2.45 -19.42 16.36
C THR A 61 -2.05 -19.59 14.89
N LEU A 62 -1.79 -18.47 14.20
CA LEU A 62 -1.28 -18.43 12.81
C LEU A 62 0.04 -17.69 12.74
N LYS A 63 1.04 -18.27 12.09
CA LYS A 63 2.30 -17.58 11.80
C LYS A 63 2.09 -16.55 10.71
N ILE A 64 2.37 -15.28 10.99
CA ILE A 64 2.09 -14.20 10.04
C ILE A 64 2.92 -14.28 8.76
N GLU A 65 4.17 -14.75 8.84
CA GLU A 65 5.04 -14.93 7.67
C GLU A 65 4.54 -16.00 6.67
N GLU A 66 3.59 -16.84 7.08
CA GLU A 66 2.99 -17.89 6.26
C GLU A 66 1.51 -17.59 5.94
N HIS A 67 0.81 -16.84 6.80
CA HIS A 67 -0.66 -16.72 6.80
C HIS A 67 -1.17 -15.26 6.80
N VAL A 68 -0.39 -14.31 6.27
CA VAL A 68 -0.78 -12.88 6.25
C VAL A 68 -2.13 -12.65 5.54
N GLN A 69 -2.43 -13.39 4.48
CA GLN A 69 -3.67 -13.25 3.73
C GLN A 69 -4.88 -13.76 4.52
N GLU A 70 -4.71 -14.89 5.21
CA GLU A 70 -5.71 -15.47 6.10
C GLU A 70 -6.01 -14.53 7.26
N LEU A 71 -4.99 -13.99 7.91
CA LEU A 71 -5.14 -13.03 9.01
C LEU A 71 -5.90 -11.78 8.56
N LEU A 72 -5.56 -11.22 7.39
CA LEU A 72 -6.23 -10.05 6.84
C LEU A 72 -7.70 -10.33 6.46
N SER A 73 -8.03 -11.55 6.05
CA SER A 73 -9.41 -11.94 5.72
C SER A 73 -10.37 -11.84 6.90
N LEU A 74 -9.86 -12.00 8.13
CA LEU A 74 -10.65 -11.85 9.35
C LEU A 74 -11.12 -10.41 9.57
N ASN A 75 -10.40 -9.44 8.99
CA ASN A 75 -10.80 -8.03 8.95
C ASN A 75 -11.51 -7.65 7.62
N SER A 76 -12.02 -8.66 6.91
CA SER A 76 -12.68 -8.51 5.60
C SER A 76 -11.81 -7.90 4.51
N ILE A 77 -10.49 -8.11 4.61
CA ILE A 77 -9.53 -7.65 3.60
C ILE A 77 -9.03 -8.84 2.78
N PHE A 78 -9.16 -8.72 1.46
CA PHE A 78 -8.65 -9.64 0.47
C PHE A 78 -7.39 -9.05 -0.17
N LEU A 79 -6.24 -9.57 0.24
CA LEU A 79 -4.93 -9.12 -0.24
C LEU A 79 -4.55 -9.86 -1.53
N LEU A 80 -4.48 -9.14 -2.64
CA LEU A 80 -4.12 -9.65 -3.95
C LEU A 80 -2.69 -9.28 -4.33
N GLN A 81 -1.79 -10.22 -4.08
CA GLN A 81 -0.39 -10.16 -4.50
C GLN A 81 -0.09 -11.30 -5.49
N PRO A 82 -0.02 -10.99 -6.80
CA PRO A 82 0.28 -12.00 -7.81
C PRO A 82 1.50 -12.83 -7.45
N LEU A 83 1.42 -14.15 -7.69
CA LEU A 83 2.46 -15.14 -7.41
C LEU A 83 2.77 -15.39 -5.91
N GLN A 84 2.09 -14.71 -5.00
CA GLN A 84 2.30 -14.82 -3.55
C GLN A 84 1.03 -15.29 -2.80
N TYR A 85 0.13 -15.99 -3.50
CA TYR A 85 -1.09 -16.52 -2.91
C TYR A 85 -0.81 -17.73 -2.00
N SER A 86 -1.45 -17.75 -0.84
CA SER A 86 -1.39 -18.87 0.09
C SER A 86 -2.04 -20.12 -0.51
N GLN A 87 -1.66 -21.29 0.01
CA GLN A 87 -2.25 -22.55 -0.45
C GLN A 87 -3.77 -22.58 -0.25
N LEU A 88 -4.25 -22.00 0.86
CA LEU A 88 -5.66 -21.94 1.17
C LEU A 88 -6.41 -20.97 0.24
N MET A 89 -5.84 -19.81 -0.07
CA MET A 89 -6.45 -18.89 -1.03
C MET A 89 -6.56 -19.55 -2.41
N ARG A 90 -5.52 -20.27 -2.84
CA ARG A 90 -5.50 -21.00 -4.11
C ARG A 90 -6.49 -22.16 -4.14
N SER A 91 -6.76 -22.83 -3.03
CA SER A 91 -7.74 -23.92 -3.00
C SER A 91 -9.19 -23.42 -3.09
N VAL A 92 -9.48 -22.24 -2.54
CA VAL A 92 -10.82 -21.65 -2.55
C VAL A 92 -11.11 -20.88 -3.84
N PHE A 93 -10.19 -20.00 -4.24
CA PHE A 93 -10.40 -19.16 -5.42
C PHE A 93 -9.94 -19.83 -6.71
N THR A 94 -8.95 -20.73 -6.67
CA THR A 94 -8.20 -21.22 -7.85
C THR A 94 -7.31 -20.14 -8.49
N ASP A 95 -6.20 -20.58 -9.08
CA ASP A 95 -5.27 -19.67 -9.78
C ASP A 95 -5.95 -18.94 -10.96
N SER A 96 -6.91 -19.61 -11.64
CA SER A 96 -7.62 -19.03 -12.78
C SER A 96 -8.53 -17.87 -12.38
N LEU A 97 -9.25 -17.99 -11.25
CA LEU A 97 -10.09 -16.89 -10.78
C LEU A 97 -9.22 -15.74 -10.25
N LEU A 98 -8.16 -16.04 -9.50
CA LEU A 98 -7.23 -15.02 -8.99
C LEU A 98 -6.63 -14.20 -10.14
N ALA A 99 -6.21 -14.86 -11.22
CA ALA A 99 -5.74 -14.19 -12.43
C ALA A 99 -6.85 -13.33 -13.07
N LYS A 100 -8.07 -13.85 -13.19
CA LYS A 100 -9.21 -13.10 -13.73
C LYS A 100 -9.52 -11.84 -12.91
N ILE A 101 -9.52 -11.93 -11.58
CA ILE A 101 -9.75 -10.79 -10.68
C ILE A 101 -8.66 -9.73 -10.89
N HIS A 102 -7.41 -10.17 -11.02
CA HIS A 102 -6.29 -9.27 -11.29
C HIS A 102 -6.42 -8.59 -12.66
N ASP A 103 -6.74 -9.33 -13.71
CA ASP A 103 -6.92 -8.81 -15.07
C ASP A 103 -8.09 -7.83 -15.17
N GLU A 104 -9.20 -8.10 -14.49
CA GLU A 104 -10.34 -7.18 -14.40
C GLU A 104 -9.95 -5.87 -13.69
N PHE A 105 -9.17 -5.97 -12.61
CA PHE A 105 -8.65 -4.79 -11.94
C PHE A 105 -7.67 -4.02 -12.83
N GLN A 106 -6.76 -4.69 -13.53
CA GLN A 106 -5.86 -4.06 -14.50
C GLN A 106 -6.63 -3.28 -15.56
N LYS A 107 -7.72 -3.84 -16.11
CA LYS A 107 -8.59 -3.14 -17.07
C LYS A 107 -9.25 -1.90 -16.47
N LYS A 108 -9.65 -1.93 -15.19
CA LYS A 108 -10.25 -0.77 -14.49
C LYS A 108 -9.25 0.38 -14.30
N ILE A 109 -7.98 0.05 -14.06
CA ILE A 109 -6.91 1.04 -13.88
C ILE A 109 -6.13 1.34 -15.16
N GLU A 110 -6.47 0.67 -16.27
CA GLU A 110 -5.78 0.85 -17.55
C GLU A 110 -5.89 2.31 -18.00
N PHE A 111 -4.76 2.85 -18.44
CA PHE A 111 -4.63 4.26 -18.82
C PHE A 111 -3.81 4.41 -20.11
N PRO A 112 -4.38 4.03 -21.26
CA PRO A 112 -3.63 3.87 -22.52
C PRO A 112 -3.07 5.20 -23.05
N ASP A 113 -3.79 6.30 -22.86
CA ASP A 113 -3.44 7.61 -23.43
C ASP A 113 -2.32 8.35 -22.68
N MET A 114 -1.80 7.79 -21.57
CA MET A 114 -0.86 8.50 -20.70
C MET A 114 0.56 7.92 -20.68
N LYS A 115 0.86 6.89 -21.49
CA LYS A 115 2.23 6.36 -21.60
C LYS A 115 3.21 7.40 -22.13
N PHE A 116 4.48 7.31 -21.72
CA PHE A 116 5.55 8.12 -22.32
C PHE A 116 5.70 7.77 -23.80
N THR A 117 5.64 8.78 -24.66
CA THR A 117 5.97 8.63 -26.08
C THR A 117 7.47 8.35 -26.23
N SER A 118 7.86 7.79 -27.37
CA SER A 118 9.28 7.57 -27.66
C SER A 118 10.10 8.85 -27.60
N ALA A 119 9.55 9.98 -28.08
CA ALA A 119 10.24 11.27 -28.06
C ALA A 119 10.43 11.80 -26.63
N GLU A 120 9.40 11.73 -25.79
CA GLU A 120 9.49 12.10 -24.37
C GLU A 120 10.53 11.23 -23.65
N PHE A 121 10.45 9.91 -23.82
CA PHE A 121 11.37 8.97 -23.18
C PHE A 121 12.82 9.21 -23.61
N MET A 122 13.08 9.37 -24.91
CA MET A 122 14.43 9.64 -25.41
C MET A 122 15.00 10.94 -24.84
N SER A 123 14.20 12.01 -24.74
CA SER A 123 14.65 13.27 -24.15
C SER A 123 15.00 13.14 -22.67
N ILE A 124 14.22 12.36 -21.91
CA ILE A 124 14.50 12.07 -20.50
C ILE A 124 15.81 11.26 -20.38
N VAL A 125 15.94 10.17 -21.15
CA VAL A 125 17.11 9.28 -21.09
C VAL A 125 18.38 10.02 -21.52
N GLU A 126 18.35 10.79 -22.60
CA GLU A 126 19.50 11.60 -23.03
C GLU A 126 19.95 12.57 -21.93
N THR A 127 19.00 13.21 -21.25
CA THR A 127 19.30 14.11 -20.11
C THR A 127 19.99 13.36 -18.97
N ILE A 128 19.54 12.15 -18.62
CA ILE A 128 20.15 11.32 -17.58
C ILE A 128 21.52 10.77 -18.01
N MET A 129 21.67 10.34 -19.27
CA MET A 129 22.94 9.81 -19.79
C MET A 129 24.03 10.89 -19.87
N ASN A 130 23.64 12.13 -20.17
CA ASN A 130 24.56 13.27 -20.14
C ASN A 130 25.09 13.55 -18.73
N LEU A 131 24.27 13.34 -17.69
CA LEU A 131 24.72 13.43 -16.31
C LEU A 131 25.71 12.30 -15.97
N ASP A 132 25.36 11.05 -16.32
CA ASP A 132 26.19 9.88 -16.06
C ASP A 132 27.57 9.98 -16.75
N SER A 133 27.58 10.48 -17.99
CA SER A 133 28.80 10.72 -18.78
C SER A 133 29.60 11.95 -18.31
N GLY A 134 29.11 12.71 -17.33
CA GLY A 134 29.75 13.93 -16.84
C GLY A 134 29.69 15.13 -17.79
N ILE A 135 28.85 15.08 -18.82
CA ILE A 135 28.62 16.17 -19.78
C ILE A 135 27.85 17.30 -19.10
N THR A 136 26.84 16.96 -18.29
CA THR A 136 26.02 17.93 -17.55
C THR A 136 26.23 17.79 -16.04
N SER A 137 26.10 18.91 -15.32
CA SER A 137 26.06 18.91 -13.86
C SER A 137 24.71 18.43 -13.32
N VAL A 138 24.64 18.08 -12.04
CA VAL A 138 23.38 17.77 -11.33
C VAL A 138 22.37 18.90 -11.49
N LEU A 139 22.79 20.16 -11.27
CA LEU A 139 21.91 21.33 -11.36
C LEU A 139 21.37 21.53 -12.79
N SER A 140 22.25 21.41 -13.80
CA SER A 140 21.86 21.54 -15.21
C SER A 140 20.89 20.44 -15.63
N THR A 141 21.14 19.21 -15.17
CA THR A 141 20.30 18.04 -15.46
C THR A 141 18.92 18.17 -14.83
N MET A 142 18.86 18.60 -13.56
CA MET A 142 17.59 18.88 -12.89
C MET A 142 16.79 19.94 -13.65
N ALA A 143 17.42 21.06 -14.04
CA ALA A 143 16.76 22.11 -14.80
C ALA A 143 16.22 21.59 -16.15
N GLY A 144 16.99 20.76 -16.85
CA GLY A 144 16.57 20.11 -18.10
C GLY A 144 15.35 19.21 -17.91
N LEU A 145 15.35 18.35 -16.88
CA LEU A 145 14.20 17.49 -16.56
C LEU A 145 12.96 18.30 -16.17
N LEU A 146 13.11 19.36 -15.38
CA LEU A 146 11.98 20.24 -15.02
C LEU A 146 11.41 20.98 -16.25
N GLN A 147 12.26 21.36 -17.20
CA GLN A 147 11.83 21.96 -18.46
C GLN A 147 11.11 20.95 -19.38
N ILE A 148 11.50 19.68 -19.34
CA ILE A 148 10.77 18.60 -20.01
C ILE A 148 9.41 18.41 -19.33
N ALA A 149 9.40 18.30 -18.00
CA ALA A 149 8.20 18.07 -17.19
C ALA A 149 7.15 19.18 -17.36
N SER A 150 7.56 20.46 -17.47
CA SER A 150 6.63 21.59 -17.59
C SER A 150 5.80 21.61 -18.88
N LYS A 151 6.16 20.78 -19.86
CA LYS A 151 5.43 20.62 -21.14
C LYS A 151 4.49 19.41 -21.14
N MET A 152 4.50 18.63 -20.06
CA MET A 152 3.75 17.39 -19.94
C MET A 152 2.43 17.59 -19.16
N PRO A 153 1.44 16.71 -19.34
CA PRO A 153 0.30 16.65 -18.44
C PRO A 153 0.72 16.31 -17.00
N TYR A 154 -0.15 16.65 -16.06
CA TYR A 154 0.14 16.65 -14.62
C TYR A 154 0.82 15.38 -14.11
N GLU A 155 0.34 14.20 -14.47
CA GLU A 155 0.87 12.93 -13.92
C GLU A 155 2.28 12.62 -14.44
N LYS A 156 2.53 12.83 -15.74
CA LYS A 156 3.87 12.72 -16.32
C LYS A 156 4.80 13.78 -15.73
N GLN A 157 4.32 15.02 -15.63
CA GLN A 157 5.04 16.11 -15.01
C GLN A 157 5.46 15.76 -13.57
N SER A 158 4.55 15.21 -12.77
CA SER A 158 4.80 14.76 -11.39
C SER A 158 5.92 13.73 -11.30
N VAL A 159 5.89 12.71 -12.15
CA VAL A 159 6.93 11.66 -12.17
C VAL A 159 8.30 12.25 -12.55
N ILE A 160 8.37 13.08 -13.60
CA ILE A 160 9.65 13.63 -14.06
C ILE A 160 10.18 14.72 -13.12
N ALA A 161 9.30 15.51 -12.50
CA ALA A 161 9.69 16.44 -11.44
C ALA A 161 10.26 15.69 -10.23
N GLY A 162 9.63 14.57 -9.83
CA GLY A 162 10.13 13.70 -8.76
C GLY A 162 11.48 13.07 -9.08
N LEU A 163 11.72 12.68 -10.34
CA LEU A 163 13.04 12.25 -10.78
C LEU A 163 14.07 13.39 -10.68
N ALA A 164 13.71 14.60 -11.12
CA ALA A 164 14.60 15.76 -11.06
C ALA A 164 15.00 16.13 -9.61
N THR A 165 14.07 16.05 -8.66
CA THR A 165 14.33 16.33 -7.25
C THR A 165 15.20 15.25 -6.60
N LEU A 166 14.97 13.97 -6.94
CA LEU A 166 15.76 12.84 -6.44
C LEU A 166 17.24 12.97 -6.79
N ILE A 167 17.57 13.37 -8.02
CA ILE A 167 18.97 13.51 -8.51
C ILE A 167 19.80 14.45 -7.63
N GLN A 168 19.19 15.46 -7.01
CA GLN A 168 19.95 16.39 -6.16
C GLN A 168 20.46 15.77 -4.86
N LYS A 169 19.92 14.61 -4.46
CA LYS A 169 20.08 14.04 -3.12
C LYS A 169 20.85 12.73 -3.12
N LEU A 170 20.86 12.04 -4.25
CA LEU A 170 21.59 10.80 -4.40
C LEU A 170 23.10 11.02 -4.29
N PRO A 171 23.83 10.12 -3.61
CA PRO A 171 25.28 10.09 -3.68
C PRO A 171 25.72 9.76 -5.11
N LYS A 172 26.93 10.18 -5.48
CA LYS A 172 27.47 9.88 -6.82
C LYS A 172 27.56 8.37 -7.08
N ASN A 173 28.04 7.62 -6.11
CA ASN A 173 28.20 6.17 -6.17
C ASN A 173 27.45 5.52 -5.00
N SER A 174 27.07 4.26 -5.17
CA SER A 174 26.35 3.50 -4.14
C SER A 174 27.22 3.30 -2.89
N ILE A 175 26.58 3.34 -1.73
CA ILE A 175 27.24 3.01 -0.45
C ILE A 175 27.40 1.50 -0.39
N ASN A 176 28.64 1.03 -0.22
CA ASN A 176 28.94 -0.41 -0.22
C ASN A 176 28.28 -1.15 0.96
N ASP A 177 28.27 -0.52 2.13
CA ASP A 177 27.65 -1.09 3.32
C ASP A 177 26.28 -0.47 3.56
N VAL A 178 25.26 -1.08 2.95
CA VAL A 178 23.86 -0.64 3.08
C VAL A 178 23.33 -0.77 4.51
N THR A 179 23.99 -1.53 5.39
CA THR A 179 23.57 -1.68 6.80
C THR A 179 23.84 -0.43 7.63
N THR A 180 24.66 0.49 7.12
CA THR A 180 24.93 1.79 7.75
C THR A 180 23.81 2.81 7.53
N ILE A 181 22.93 2.58 6.56
CA ILE A 181 21.82 3.47 6.23
C ILE A 181 20.70 3.26 7.24
N SER A 182 20.42 4.28 8.04
CA SER A 182 19.28 4.24 8.97
C SER A 182 17.93 4.30 8.24
N GLU A 183 16.85 3.86 8.89
CA GLU A 183 15.49 3.95 8.33
C GLU A 183 15.12 5.40 7.97
N THR A 184 15.48 6.36 8.84
CA THR A 184 15.30 7.81 8.60
C THR A 184 16.06 8.30 7.39
N GLU A 185 17.33 7.89 7.25
CA GLU A 185 18.14 8.25 6.10
C GLU A 185 17.60 7.63 4.82
N LEU A 186 17.10 6.40 4.90
CA LEU A 186 16.54 5.64 3.78
C LEU A 186 15.36 6.40 3.15
N TRP A 187 14.32 6.69 3.93
CA TRP A 187 13.16 7.37 3.35
C TRP A 187 13.45 8.83 2.99
N ASN A 188 14.22 9.56 3.81
CA ASN A 188 14.43 10.99 3.61
C ASN A 188 15.35 11.29 2.42
N THR A 189 16.33 10.43 2.15
CA THR A 189 17.31 10.68 1.08
C THR A 189 16.85 10.10 -0.26
N TYR A 190 16.26 8.90 -0.24
CA TYR A 190 16.06 8.11 -1.45
C TYR A 190 14.60 8.08 -1.93
N PHE A 191 13.62 8.16 -1.03
CA PHE A 191 12.21 7.99 -1.40
C PHE A 191 11.41 9.30 -1.38
N ASP A 192 11.53 10.11 -0.33
CA ASP A 192 10.67 11.28 -0.10
C ASP A 192 10.61 12.23 -1.29
N PHE A 193 11.76 12.56 -1.90
CA PHE A 193 11.84 13.52 -3.00
C PHE A 193 11.01 13.13 -4.22
N LEU A 194 10.99 11.85 -4.57
CA LEU A 194 10.21 11.36 -5.70
C LEU A 194 8.76 11.15 -5.29
N LEU A 195 8.52 10.48 -4.15
CA LEU A 195 7.18 10.14 -3.69
C LEU A 195 6.34 11.39 -3.42
N SER A 196 6.92 12.43 -2.83
CA SER A 196 6.25 13.71 -2.60
C SER A 196 5.78 14.40 -3.90
N CYS A 197 6.37 14.09 -5.06
CA CYS A 197 5.87 14.58 -6.34
C CYS A 197 4.76 13.68 -6.93
N VAL A 198 4.77 12.39 -6.61
CA VAL A 198 3.84 11.39 -7.15
C VAL A 198 2.52 11.36 -6.37
N VAL A 199 2.58 11.37 -5.04
CA VAL A 199 1.41 11.20 -4.14
C VAL A 199 1.08 12.44 -3.31
N ALA A 200 1.67 13.60 -3.61
CA ALA A 200 1.36 14.86 -2.94
C ALA A 200 1.38 16.05 -3.90
N ASN A 201 0.65 17.10 -3.52
CA ASN A 201 0.59 18.38 -4.23
C ASN A 201 0.06 19.45 -3.28
N SER A 202 0.91 20.45 -2.99
CA SER A 202 0.57 21.57 -2.12
C SER A 202 -0.57 22.43 -2.66
N GLU A 203 -0.69 22.61 -3.98
CA GLU A 203 -1.78 23.35 -4.62
C GLU A 203 -3.13 22.61 -4.47
N LYS A 204 -3.08 21.27 -4.42
CA LYS A 204 -4.26 20.42 -4.13
C LYS A 204 -4.44 20.16 -2.63
N LEU A 205 -3.65 20.80 -1.78
CA LEU A 205 -3.68 20.65 -0.32
C LEU A 205 -3.46 19.20 0.16
N VAL A 206 -2.66 18.43 -0.58
CA VAL A 206 -2.30 17.05 -0.21
C VAL A 206 -0.80 16.99 0.07
N LEU A 207 -0.42 16.45 1.24
CA LEU A 207 0.97 16.37 1.68
C LEU A 207 1.34 14.94 2.07
N LEU A 208 2.53 14.48 1.65
CA LEU A 208 3.19 13.31 2.21
C LEU A 208 3.92 13.74 3.49
N ARG A 209 3.76 12.98 4.58
CA ARG A 209 4.34 13.29 5.88
C ARG A 209 4.94 12.04 6.50
N TRP A 210 6.20 12.13 6.93
CA TRP A 210 6.87 11.11 7.73
C TRP A 210 6.69 11.42 9.21
N LEU A 211 6.28 10.42 10.00
CA LEU A 211 5.78 10.63 11.35
C LEU A 211 6.78 10.18 12.42
N ASP A 212 7.09 11.11 13.33
CA ASP A 212 7.80 10.84 14.58
C ASP A 212 6.85 10.69 15.79
N LYS A 213 5.57 11.05 15.62
CA LYS A 213 4.52 11.06 16.66
C LYS A 213 3.23 10.41 16.18
N GLY A 214 2.47 9.84 17.11
CA GLY A 214 1.14 9.29 16.83
C GLY A 214 0.21 10.34 16.20
N ILE A 215 -0.63 9.90 15.25
CA ILE A 215 -1.60 10.77 14.55
C ILE A 215 -2.77 11.14 15.47
N SER A 216 -3.12 10.23 16.39
CA SER A 216 -4.13 10.40 17.42
C SER A 216 -3.75 9.55 18.64
N SER A 217 -4.11 9.99 19.85
CA SER A 217 -3.98 9.19 21.08
C SER A 217 -4.91 7.97 21.12
N SER A 218 -5.85 7.86 20.18
CA SER A 218 -6.82 6.77 20.09
C SER A 218 -6.37 5.57 19.26
N LEU A 219 -5.31 5.71 18.45
CA LEU A 219 -4.74 4.61 17.66
C LEU A 219 -3.43 4.16 18.31
N PRO A 220 -3.33 2.92 18.81
CA PRO A 220 -2.13 2.45 19.51
C PRO A 220 -0.92 2.25 18.57
N LEU A 221 -1.16 2.17 17.26
CA LEU A 221 -0.14 1.93 16.24
C LEU A 221 0.01 3.14 15.32
N ARG A 222 1.25 3.47 14.96
CA ARG A 222 1.61 4.64 14.14
C ARG A 222 2.28 4.18 12.85
N PRO A 223 1.75 4.53 11.66
CA PRO A 223 2.46 4.33 10.40
C PRO A 223 3.67 5.25 10.30
N ASP A 224 4.68 4.85 9.52
CA ASP A 224 5.88 5.66 9.32
C ASP A 224 5.61 6.87 8.42
N ALA A 225 4.70 6.73 7.45
CA ALA A 225 4.26 7.85 6.61
C ALA A 225 2.75 7.88 6.40
N VAL A 226 2.26 9.09 6.12
CA VAL A 226 0.85 9.38 5.83
C VAL A 226 0.75 10.39 4.69
N VAL A 227 -0.17 10.13 3.75
CA VAL A 227 -0.62 11.12 2.77
C VAL A 227 -1.86 11.81 3.32
N SER A 228 -1.75 13.08 3.71
CA SER A 228 -2.82 13.83 4.39
C SER A 228 -3.42 14.94 3.54
N ILE A 229 -4.71 15.19 3.73
CA ILE A 229 -5.40 16.38 3.25
C ILE A 229 -5.25 17.49 4.30
N VAL A 230 -4.87 18.67 3.83
CA VAL A 230 -4.87 19.91 4.61
C VAL A 230 -6.19 20.64 4.35
N ASP A 231 -6.95 20.89 5.40
CA ASP A 231 -8.19 21.68 5.34
C ASP A 231 -8.22 22.63 6.53
N ARG A 232 -8.54 23.91 6.28
CA ARG A 232 -8.57 24.99 7.29
C ARG A 232 -7.31 25.02 8.17
N LEU A 233 -6.13 24.86 7.57
CA LEU A 233 -4.82 24.84 8.24
C LEU A 233 -4.64 23.68 9.24
N LYS A 234 -5.43 22.60 9.11
CA LYS A 234 -5.34 21.38 9.92
C LYS A 234 -5.28 20.16 9.01
N PHE A 235 -4.69 19.07 9.52
CA PHE A 235 -4.81 17.78 8.87
C PHE A 235 -6.21 17.21 9.14
N ASN A 236 -7.00 17.00 8.10
CA ASN A 236 -8.43 16.67 8.20
C ASN A 236 -8.82 15.39 7.43
N GLY A 237 -7.85 14.66 6.92
CA GLY A 237 -8.07 13.37 6.25
C GLY A 237 -6.78 12.70 5.88
N THR A 238 -6.83 11.38 5.75
CA THR A 238 -5.72 10.55 5.29
C THR A 238 -6.13 9.80 4.04
N LEU A 239 -5.33 9.94 2.98
CA LEU A 239 -5.51 9.25 1.69
C LEU A 239 -4.66 7.99 1.57
N GLY A 240 -3.63 7.85 2.41
CA GLY A 240 -2.73 6.71 2.34
C GLY A 240 -1.70 6.63 3.44
N HIS A 241 -1.03 5.48 3.52
CA HIS A 241 -0.11 5.12 4.59
C HIS A 241 1.15 4.42 4.06
N SER A 242 2.20 4.39 4.87
CA SER A 242 3.41 3.65 4.55
C SER A 242 4.11 3.12 5.80
N GLU A 243 4.84 2.02 5.62
CA GLU A 243 5.84 1.50 6.56
C GLU A 243 7.19 1.37 5.85
N VAL A 244 8.28 1.57 6.60
CA VAL A 244 9.65 1.53 6.10
C VAL A 244 10.45 0.53 6.91
N LYS A 245 11.23 -0.28 6.20
CA LYS A 245 12.21 -1.17 6.79
C LYS A 245 13.52 -1.07 6.06
N ILE A 246 14.62 -1.06 6.81
CA ILE A 246 15.95 -1.26 6.21
C ILE A 246 16.11 -2.72 5.76
N ALA A 247 16.94 -2.95 4.74
CA ALA A 247 17.34 -4.30 4.38
C ALA A 247 18.40 -4.80 5.37
N GLU A 248 18.08 -5.88 6.08
CA GLU A 248 19.00 -6.53 7.01
C GLU A 248 19.71 -7.72 6.34
N PRO A 249 20.92 -8.12 6.79
CA PRO A 249 21.63 -9.28 6.24
C PRO A 249 20.80 -10.57 6.29
N THR A 250 19.94 -10.69 7.31
CA THR A 250 18.93 -11.73 7.43
C THR A 250 17.56 -11.10 7.37
N CYS A 251 16.80 -11.40 6.32
CA CYS A 251 15.45 -10.87 6.14
C CYS A 251 14.51 -11.34 7.27
N ASN A 252 14.01 -10.41 8.09
CA ASN A 252 12.96 -10.68 9.06
C ASN A 252 11.58 -10.68 8.37
N LYS A 253 11.23 -11.82 7.75
CA LYS A 253 9.96 -11.97 7.03
C LYS A 253 8.74 -11.67 7.90
N SER A 254 8.77 -12.09 9.17
CA SER A 254 7.68 -11.86 10.12
C SER A 254 7.43 -10.36 10.32
N ALA A 255 8.49 -9.58 10.51
CA ALA A 255 8.38 -8.12 10.62
C ALA A 255 7.81 -7.47 9.35
N LEU A 256 8.27 -7.90 8.15
CA LEU A 256 7.73 -7.38 6.89
C LEU A 256 6.25 -7.72 6.69
N CYS A 257 5.83 -8.94 7.04
CA CYS A 257 4.42 -9.32 6.97
C CYS A 257 3.57 -8.58 8.02
N MET A 258 4.12 -8.30 9.21
CA MET A 258 3.47 -7.43 10.20
C MET A 258 3.28 -6.01 9.66
N ASP A 259 4.32 -5.42 9.08
CA ASP A 259 4.23 -4.07 8.52
C ASP A 259 3.25 -4.01 7.34
N LEU A 260 3.19 -5.07 6.50
CA LEU A 260 2.17 -5.21 5.46
C LEU A 260 0.76 -5.28 6.04
N ALA A 261 0.54 -6.09 7.09
CA ALA A 261 -0.76 -6.18 7.75
C ALA A 261 -1.18 -4.84 8.37
N ARG A 262 -0.23 -4.09 8.94
CA ARG A 262 -0.44 -2.76 9.51
C ARG A 262 -0.90 -1.76 8.45
N ILE A 263 -0.16 -1.57 7.35
CA ILE A 263 -0.57 -0.64 6.27
C ILE A 263 -1.91 -1.02 5.66
N THR A 264 -2.20 -2.32 5.59
CA THR A 264 -3.45 -2.83 5.05
C THR A 264 -4.63 -2.45 5.93
N CYS A 265 -4.50 -2.63 7.25
CA CYS A 265 -5.53 -2.22 8.21
C CYS A 265 -5.67 -0.69 8.27
N PHE A 266 -4.57 0.06 8.26
CA PHE A 266 -4.62 1.53 8.19
C PHE A 266 -5.34 2.02 6.93
N SER A 267 -5.13 1.37 5.78
CA SER A 267 -5.83 1.71 4.53
C SER A 267 -7.34 1.53 4.66
N LYS A 268 -7.78 0.38 5.20
CA LYS A 268 -9.21 0.14 5.49
C LYS A 268 -9.76 1.19 6.44
N GLU A 269 -9.08 1.46 7.55
CA GLU A 269 -9.50 2.46 8.54
C GLU A 269 -9.62 3.86 7.93
N ALA A 270 -8.67 4.30 7.11
CA ALA A 270 -8.78 5.58 6.41
C ALA A 270 -9.97 5.62 5.46
N MET A 271 -10.23 4.54 4.73
CA MET A 271 -11.39 4.45 3.85
C MET A 271 -12.70 4.56 4.65
N ASP A 272 -12.80 3.86 5.78
CA ASP A 272 -13.99 3.83 6.63
C ASP A 272 -14.21 5.19 7.31
N LEU A 273 -13.17 5.77 7.90
CA LEU A 273 -13.23 7.03 8.65
C LEU A 273 -13.44 8.26 7.75
N HIS A 274 -12.88 8.24 6.54
CA HIS A 274 -12.91 9.39 5.63
C HIS A 274 -13.84 9.20 4.43
N LEU A 275 -14.54 8.05 4.36
CA LEU A 275 -15.45 7.67 3.28
C LEU A 275 -14.78 7.75 1.91
N LEU A 276 -13.61 7.11 1.77
CA LEU A 276 -12.83 7.12 0.53
C LEU A 276 -13.18 5.91 -0.34
N GLU A 277 -13.23 6.11 -1.67
CA GLU A 277 -13.36 5.00 -2.61
C GLU A 277 -12.13 4.07 -2.56
N SER A 278 -10.96 4.65 -2.30
CA SER A 278 -9.70 3.92 -2.26
C SER A 278 -8.67 4.61 -1.37
N SER A 279 -7.72 3.84 -0.86
CA SER A 279 -6.55 4.36 -0.15
C SER A 279 -5.27 3.77 -0.74
N ILE A 280 -4.28 4.62 -0.96
CA ILE A 280 -2.95 4.20 -1.43
C ILE A 280 -2.11 3.76 -0.23
N SER A 281 -1.32 2.71 -0.40
CA SER A 281 -0.29 2.38 0.57
C SER A 281 0.99 1.97 -0.13
N PHE A 282 2.12 2.10 0.56
CA PHE A 282 3.38 1.57 0.07
C PHE A 282 4.22 0.99 1.22
N GLN A 283 4.99 -0.04 0.89
CA GLN A 283 5.93 -0.66 1.82
C GLN A 283 7.32 -0.55 1.23
N ILE A 284 8.25 0.03 2.01
CA ILE A 284 9.65 0.15 1.64
C ILE A 284 10.46 -0.90 2.40
N HIS A 285 11.29 -1.67 1.69
CA HIS A 285 12.25 -2.61 2.26
C HIS A 285 13.61 -2.43 1.59
N GLY A 286 14.55 -1.79 2.29
CA GLY A 286 15.78 -1.29 1.68
C GLY A 286 15.46 -0.34 0.53
N PHE A 287 16.06 -0.56 -0.64
CA PHE A 287 15.78 0.23 -1.84
C PHE A 287 14.57 -0.27 -2.64
N ALA A 288 13.93 -1.37 -2.23
CA ALA A 288 12.73 -1.86 -2.89
C ALA A 288 11.47 -1.19 -2.31
N ILE A 289 10.50 -0.90 -3.16
CA ILE A 289 9.19 -0.41 -2.77
C ILE A 289 8.09 -1.16 -3.51
N THR A 290 7.04 -1.50 -2.78
CA THR A 290 5.81 -2.07 -3.32
C THR A 290 4.66 -1.13 -3.04
N PHE A 291 3.88 -0.80 -4.07
CA PHE A 291 2.71 0.04 -3.99
C PHE A 291 1.44 -0.81 -4.01
N PHE A 292 0.49 -0.40 -3.19
CA PHE A 292 -0.80 -1.05 -3.03
C PHE A 292 -1.94 -0.05 -3.15
N LEU A 293 -3.06 -0.49 -3.70
CA LEU A 293 -4.32 0.24 -3.70
C LEU A 293 -5.39 -0.58 -2.99
N ALA A 294 -5.85 -0.09 -1.83
CA ALA A 294 -7.00 -0.65 -1.14
C ALA A 294 -8.29 -0.06 -1.71
N ARG A 295 -9.29 -0.90 -1.98
CA ARG A 295 -10.59 -0.52 -2.55
C ARG A 295 -11.73 -1.27 -1.89
N LEU A 296 -12.89 -0.63 -1.79
CA LEU A 296 -14.13 -1.30 -1.41
C LEU A 296 -14.87 -1.67 -2.69
N ASP A 297 -14.56 -2.85 -3.24
CA ASP A 297 -15.06 -3.26 -4.55
C ASP A 297 -16.41 -3.98 -4.45
N HIS A 298 -16.70 -4.68 -3.33
CA HIS A 298 -18.04 -5.24 -3.04
C HIS A 298 -18.59 -4.83 -1.66
N ASP A 299 -19.81 -5.24 -1.32
CA ASP A 299 -20.36 -5.02 0.01
C ASP A 299 -19.51 -5.77 1.05
N GLY A 300 -18.94 -5.04 1.98
CA GLY A 300 -18.08 -5.57 3.04
C GLY A 300 -16.77 -6.23 2.63
N LEU A 301 -16.38 -6.19 1.36
CA LEU A 301 -15.14 -6.79 0.85
C LEU A 301 -14.16 -5.70 0.41
N TYR A 302 -13.12 -5.53 1.21
CA TYR A 302 -12.01 -4.63 0.92
C TYR A 302 -10.96 -5.43 0.16
N VAL A 303 -10.58 -4.99 -1.03
CA VAL A 303 -9.55 -5.64 -1.82
C VAL A 303 -8.32 -4.75 -1.83
N MET A 304 -7.16 -5.30 -1.47
CA MET A 304 -5.88 -4.61 -1.53
C MET A 304 -5.05 -5.17 -2.66
N TYR A 305 -4.91 -4.39 -3.72
CA TYR A 305 -4.20 -4.77 -4.93
C TYR A 305 -2.75 -4.31 -4.87
N GLU A 306 -1.80 -5.19 -5.15
CA GLU A 306 -0.46 -4.77 -5.54
C GLU A 306 -0.52 -4.14 -6.94
N ILE A 307 -0.14 -2.86 -7.05
CA ILE A 307 -0.21 -2.08 -8.30
C ILE A 307 1.15 -1.86 -8.94
N GLY A 308 2.24 -2.09 -8.22
CA GLY A 308 3.58 -1.90 -8.75
C GLY A 308 4.67 -2.18 -7.74
N HIS A 309 5.82 -2.64 -8.24
CA HIS A 309 7.01 -2.88 -7.46
C HIS A 309 8.23 -2.37 -8.23
N LEU A 310 9.13 -1.67 -7.54
CA LEU A 310 10.37 -1.19 -8.14
C LEU A 310 11.51 -1.06 -7.12
N GLU A 311 12.74 -1.10 -7.64
CA GLU A 311 13.95 -0.79 -6.89
C GLU A 311 14.39 0.64 -7.19
N PHE A 312 14.50 1.46 -6.15
CA PHE A 312 14.99 2.83 -6.23
C PHE A 312 16.51 2.87 -6.42
N PRO A 313 17.04 3.89 -7.13
CA PRO A 313 18.47 4.04 -7.30
C PRO A 313 19.09 4.47 -5.97
N SER A 314 20.14 3.76 -5.56
CA SER A 314 20.95 4.11 -4.38
C SER A 314 22.02 5.16 -4.70
N SER A 315 22.19 5.54 -5.97
CA SER A 315 23.18 6.53 -6.41
C SER A 315 22.90 7.08 -7.80
N LEU A 316 23.61 8.16 -8.17
CA LEU A 316 23.55 8.75 -9.51
C LEU A 316 23.94 7.74 -10.61
N ALA A 317 24.95 6.90 -10.35
CA ALA A 317 25.40 5.88 -11.29
C ALA A 317 24.32 4.82 -11.64
N GLN A 318 23.29 4.68 -10.81
CA GLN A 318 22.18 3.76 -11.05
C GLN A 318 20.99 4.42 -11.78
N LEU A 319 21.01 5.75 -11.97
CA LEU A 319 19.91 6.47 -12.64
C LEU A 319 19.64 6.00 -14.08
N PRO A 320 20.66 5.71 -14.93
CA PRO A 320 20.39 5.22 -16.27
C PRO A 320 19.59 3.90 -16.29
N VAL A 321 19.89 3.00 -15.34
CA VAL A 321 19.18 1.72 -15.19
C VAL A 321 17.79 1.94 -14.62
N PHE A 322 17.66 2.81 -13.62
CA PHE A 322 16.40 3.15 -13.00
C PHE A 322 15.42 3.83 -13.97
N THR A 323 15.92 4.70 -14.85
CA THR A 323 15.13 5.50 -15.80
C THR A 323 14.77 4.72 -17.06
N ASN A 324 14.17 3.54 -16.87
CA ASN A 324 13.64 2.72 -17.94
C ASN A 324 12.11 2.87 -18.04
N LEU A 325 11.54 2.49 -19.18
CA LEU A 325 10.09 2.59 -19.43
C LEU A 325 9.24 1.83 -18.41
N LYS A 326 9.71 0.68 -17.90
CA LYS A 326 8.95 -0.10 -16.91
C LYS A 326 8.79 0.70 -15.61
N ASN A 327 9.88 1.20 -15.05
CA ASN A 327 9.86 1.96 -13.80
C ASN A 327 9.08 3.27 -13.94
N LEU A 328 9.28 4.00 -15.03
CA LEU A 328 8.54 5.24 -15.30
C LEU A 328 7.04 4.98 -15.45
N ASN A 329 6.63 3.90 -16.12
CA ASN A 329 5.23 3.53 -16.25
C ASN A 329 4.61 3.06 -14.93
N ILE A 330 5.36 2.39 -14.06
CA ILE A 330 4.88 2.03 -12.72
C ILE A 330 4.63 3.29 -11.89
N LEU A 331 5.59 4.23 -11.85
CA LEU A 331 5.42 5.49 -11.12
C LEU A 331 4.26 6.33 -11.67
N LEU A 332 4.12 6.34 -12.98
CA LEU A 332 3.00 7.01 -13.64
C LEU A 332 1.66 6.34 -13.29
N LEU A 333 1.60 5.01 -13.28
CA LEU A 333 0.40 4.28 -12.87
C LEU A 333 0.05 4.61 -11.42
N VAL A 334 1.02 4.59 -10.51
CA VAL A 334 0.82 4.96 -9.09
C VAL A 334 0.28 6.38 -8.98
N CYS A 335 0.89 7.35 -9.67
CA CYS A 335 0.42 8.74 -9.70
C CYS A 335 -1.04 8.80 -10.18
N HIS A 336 -1.32 8.13 -11.31
CA HIS A 336 -2.63 8.11 -11.92
C HIS A 336 -3.70 7.54 -10.99
N VAL A 337 -3.49 6.32 -10.46
CA VAL A 337 -4.49 5.66 -9.60
C VAL A 337 -4.70 6.43 -8.31
N PHE A 338 -3.65 7.00 -7.74
CA PHE A 338 -3.76 7.84 -6.55
C PHE A 338 -4.68 9.04 -6.82
N TRP A 339 -4.37 9.86 -7.82
CA TRP A 339 -5.15 11.08 -8.09
C TRP A 339 -6.55 10.80 -8.63
N LYS A 340 -6.77 9.66 -9.28
CA LYS A 340 -8.08 9.26 -9.81
C LYS A 340 -8.99 8.66 -8.74
N PHE A 341 -8.48 7.79 -7.88
CA PHE A 341 -9.30 6.94 -7.00
C PHE A 341 -9.19 7.26 -5.50
N CYS A 342 -8.09 7.87 -5.03
CA CYS A 342 -7.94 8.22 -3.60
C CYS A 342 -8.66 9.54 -3.28
N LYS A 343 -9.97 9.53 -3.41
CA LYS A 343 -10.86 10.66 -3.16
C LYS A 343 -12.17 10.19 -2.55
N LYS A 344 -12.96 11.15 -2.07
CA LYS A 344 -14.34 10.88 -1.65
C LYS A 344 -15.18 10.56 -2.89
N PRO A 345 -16.13 9.61 -2.80
CA PRO A 345 -17.05 9.31 -3.89
C PRO A 345 -17.96 10.50 -4.16
N ASP A 346 -18.47 10.57 -5.39
CA ASP A 346 -19.49 11.56 -5.76
C ASP A 346 -20.80 11.31 -4.99
N ILE A 347 -21.06 10.07 -4.55
CA ILE A 347 -22.24 9.65 -3.80
C ILE A 347 -21.82 8.95 -2.48
N PRO A 348 -21.61 9.71 -1.38
CA PRO A 348 -21.11 9.15 -0.10
C PRO A 348 -22.01 8.09 0.55
N ASN A 349 -23.32 8.13 0.31
CA ASN A 349 -24.28 7.20 0.93
C ASN A 349 -24.04 5.74 0.54
N ILE A 350 -23.57 5.48 -0.68
CA ILE A 350 -23.28 4.12 -1.16
C ILE A 350 -22.10 3.52 -0.39
N MET A 351 -21.07 4.33 -0.09
CA MET A 351 -19.92 3.86 0.69
C MET A 351 -20.34 3.51 2.10
N GLN A 352 -21.11 4.37 2.78
CA GLN A 352 -21.57 4.11 4.16
C GLN A 352 -22.33 2.79 4.31
N GLN A 353 -23.15 2.43 3.33
CA GLN A 353 -23.91 1.17 3.35
C GLN A 353 -23.03 -0.07 3.20
N ARG A 354 -21.87 0.07 2.56
CA ARG A 354 -20.98 -1.05 2.23
C ARG A 354 -19.86 -1.27 3.24
N LEU A 355 -19.69 -0.33 4.17
CA LEU A 355 -18.70 -0.46 5.23
C LEU A 355 -19.05 -1.63 6.15
N ARG A 356 -18.01 -2.26 6.69
CA ARG A 356 -18.13 -3.30 7.71
C ARG A 356 -17.20 -3.02 8.86
N THR A 357 -17.69 -3.29 10.07
CA THR A 357 -16.96 -3.06 11.32
C THR A 357 -15.60 -3.75 11.27
N SER A 358 -14.53 -2.98 11.50
CA SER A 358 -13.18 -3.52 11.56
C SER A 358 -12.97 -4.33 12.83
N VAL A 359 -12.28 -5.45 12.72
CA VAL A 359 -11.54 -6.03 13.85
C VAL A 359 -10.36 -5.11 14.12
N LYS A 360 -10.09 -4.75 15.38
CA LYS A 360 -8.93 -3.90 15.67
C LYS A 360 -7.67 -4.68 15.33
N LEU A 361 -6.69 -3.98 14.77
CA LEU A 361 -5.39 -4.56 14.45
C LEU A 361 -4.69 -5.17 15.68
N THR A 362 -4.94 -4.64 16.88
CA THR A 362 -4.48 -5.23 18.14
C THR A 362 -5.02 -6.63 18.36
N ASP A 363 -6.28 -6.86 18.00
CA ASP A 363 -6.95 -8.15 18.18
C ASP A 363 -6.45 -9.15 17.12
N LEU A 364 -6.04 -8.67 15.94
CA LEU A 364 -5.35 -9.49 14.93
C LEU A 364 -3.96 -9.94 15.39
N ILE A 365 -3.23 -9.07 16.11
CA ILE A 365 -1.89 -9.37 16.63
C ILE A 365 -1.94 -10.49 17.67
N ASP A 366 -3.01 -10.58 18.46
CA ASP A 366 -3.22 -11.65 19.44
C ASP A 366 -3.31 -13.04 18.78
N PHE A 367 -3.72 -13.14 17.51
CA PHE A 367 -3.73 -14.40 16.75
C PHE A 367 -2.37 -14.82 16.20
N VAL A 368 -1.37 -13.93 16.24
CA VAL A 368 -0.03 -14.16 15.70
C VAL A 368 0.90 -14.76 16.76
N LEU A 369 0.80 -14.34 18.03
CA LEU A 369 1.64 -14.83 19.14
C LEU A 369 0.94 -14.69 20.51
N PRO A 370 1.09 -15.65 21.45
CA PRO A 370 0.72 -15.42 22.85
C PRO A 370 1.71 -14.44 23.48
N SER A 371 1.30 -13.18 23.64
CA SER A 371 1.92 -12.17 24.52
C SER A 371 3.40 -11.87 24.28
N ILE A 372 3.78 -11.31 23.12
CA ILE A 372 5.00 -10.48 23.08
C ILE A 372 4.64 -9.11 23.67
N LYS A 373 5.18 -8.81 24.86
CA LYS A 373 5.24 -7.46 25.41
C LYS A 373 5.85 -6.54 24.35
N ILE A 374 5.02 -5.69 23.76
CA ILE A 374 5.44 -4.60 22.89
C ILE A 374 6.49 -3.81 23.65
N ARG A 375 7.73 -3.84 23.17
CA ARG A 375 8.78 -2.94 23.67
C ARG A 375 8.40 -1.55 23.18
N ASP A 376 8.00 -0.70 24.13
CA ASP A 376 7.94 0.74 23.92
C ASP A 376 9.28 1.21 23.33
N LYS A 377 9.25 1.69 22.08
CA LYS A 377 10.34 2.47 21.52
C LYS A 377 10.20 3.88 22.12
N ASN A 378 11.05 4.21 23.09
CA ASN A 378 11.26 5.57 23.58
C ASN A 378 11.81 6.49 22.50
#